data_AF-A0A7V2WDK3-F1
#
_entry.id   AF-A0A7V2WDK3-F1
#
_cell.length_a   1.000
_cell.length_b   1.000
_cell.length_c   1.000
_cell.angle_alpha   90.00
_cell.angle_beta   90.00
_cell.angle_gamma   90.00
#
_symmetry.space_group_name_H-M   'P 1'
#
loop_
_entity.id
_entity.type
_entity.pdbx_description
1 polymer ?
#
loop_
_entity_poly.entity_id
_entity_poly.type
_entity_poly.pdbx_seq_one_letter_code
_entity_poly.pdbx_strand_id
1 'polypeptide(L)'
;MKYFWSVLLVAGFLSLPVQPVLGQVFGFKGGLNLSNMVFHPDGSGSSRNYNVHPGFHLGIVTNILISPSVQLESDLLLSTKGINVERTKFNGFDPKKGTVSLLYLDIPVSLKIFLSKAKSKPYLTVGPYVGFGISGKAEYDGKSQDIHFGSA
;
A
#
# COMPACT_ATOMS: atom_id res chain seq x y z
N MET A 1 -10.28 25.93 5.45
CA MET A 1 -11.49 25.53 4.68
C MET A 1 -11.24 24.48 3.59
N LYS A 2 -10.03 24.32 3.04
CA LYS A 2 -9.74 23.37 1.93
C LYS A 2 -10.09 21.89 2.24
N TYR A 3 -9.87 21.43 3.47
CA TYR A 3 -10.13 20.03 3.86
C TYR A 3 -11.56 19.76 4.32
N PHE A 4 -12.37 20.79 4.56
CA PHE A 4 -13.73 20.64 5.09
C PHE A 4 -14.64 19.87 4.11
N TRP A 5 -14.52 20.19 2.81
CA TRP A 5 -15.25 19.52 1.74
C TRP A 5 -14.77 18.08 1.50
N SER A 6 -13.48 17.82 1.66
CA SER A 6 -12.91 16.48 1.54
C SER A 6 -13.35 15.57 2.69
N VAL A 7 -13.40 16.10 3.92
CA VAL A 7 -13.89 15.37 5.11
C VAL A 7 -15.38 15.07 4.99
N LEU A 8 -16.18 16.01 4.47
CA LEU A 8 -17.62 15.81 4.22
C LEU A 8 -17.90 14.75 3.15
N LEU A 9 -17.09 14.69 2.09
CA LEU A 9 -17.20 13.65 1.05
C LEU A 9 -16.84 12.26 1.59
N VAL A 10 -15.80 12.15 2.41
CA VAL A 10 -15.42 10.87 3.04
C VAL A 10 -16.48 10.42 4.06
N ALA A 11 -17.00 11.35 4.86
CA ALA A 11 -18.07 11.05 5.83
C ALA A 11 -19.40 10.66 5.13
N GLY A 12 -19.74 11.31 4.01
CA GLY A 12 -20.90 10.96 3.20
C GLY A 12 -20.81 9.55 2.60
N PHE A 13 -19.63 9.15 2.13
CA PHE A 13 -19.41 7.80 1.60
C PHE A 13 -19.53 6.70 2.67
N LEU A 14 -19.16 7.01 3.91
CA LEU A 14 -19.31 6.13 5.08
C LEU A 14 -20.75 5.99 5.57
N SER A 15 -21.62 6.95 5.26
CA SER A 15 -23.03 6.98 5.72
C SER A 15 -24.03 6.25 4.80
N LEU A 16 -23.57 5.67 3.69
CA LEU A 16 -24.46 4.89 2.82
C LEU A 16 -24.97 3.68 3.60
N PRO A 17 -26.30 3.47 3.70
CA PRO A 17 -26.84 2.31 4.36
C PRO A 17 -26.38 1.05 3.62
N VAL A 18 -25.45 0.31 4.22
CA VAL A 18 -25.05 -1.02 3.75
C VAL A 18 -26.25 -1.93 4.01
N GLN A 19 -27.15 -2.03 3.04
CA GLN A 19 -28.13 -3.10 3.05
C GLN A 19 -27.35 -4.41 2.97
N PRO A 20 -27.54 -5.37 3.89
CA PRO A 20 -26.89 -6.66 3.81
C PRO A 20 -27.44 -7.38 2.57
N VAL A 21 -26.78 -7.18 1.43
CA VAL A 21 -26.94 -8.06 0.28
C VAL A 21 -26.43 -9.42 0.74
N LEU A 22 -27.32 -10.41 0.72
CA LEU A 22 -27.04 -11.80 1.07
C LEU A 22 -25.77 -12.27 0.32
N GLY A 23 -24.61 -12.26 0.98
CA GLY A 23 -23.34 -12.65 0.36
C GLY A 23 -22.10 -11.79 0.65
N GLN A 24 -22.22 -10.69 1.42
CA GLN A 24 -21.04 -9.90 1.84
C GLN A 24 -20.35 -10.52 3.06
N VAL A 25 -19.08 -10.90 2.91
CA VAL A 25 -18.25 -11.42 4.01
C VAL A 25 -17.23 -10.35 4.41
N PHE A 26 -17.23 -10.02 5.70
CA PHE A 26 -16.22 -9.15 6.31
C PHE A 26 -15.10 -10.00 6.91
N GLY A 27 -13.88 -9.49 6.84
CA GLY A 27 -12.74 -10.12 7.45
C GLY A 27 -11.62 -9.14 7.75
N PHE A 28 -10.54 -9.67 8.31
CA PHE A 28 -9.29 -8.95 8.51
C PHE A 28 -8.24 -9.50 7.55
N LYS A 29 -7.40 -8.62 7.03
CA LYS A 29 -6.26 -8.98 6.17
C LYS A 29 -5.01 -8.35 6.75
N GLY A 30 -3.95 -9.14 6.88
CA GLY A 30 -2.66 -8.64 7.27
C GLY A 30 -1.54 -9.52 6.75
N GLY A 31 -0.36 -8.94 6.58
CA GLY A 31 0.79 -9.65 6.04
C GLY A 31 2.04 -8.78 5.97
N LEU A 32 3.14 -9.40 5.56
CA LEU A 32 4.41 -8.71 5.34
C LEU A 32 4.39 -8.01 3.97
N ASN A 33 5.02 -6.84 3.92
CA ASN A 33 5.29 -6.12 2.68
C ASN A 33 6.81 -6.04 2.47
N LEU A 34 7.31 -6.54 1.34
CA LEU A 34 8.72 -6.46 0.96
C LEU A 34 8.84 -5.50 -0.21
N SER A 35 8.92 -4.21 0.10
CA SER A 35 8.87 -3.15 -0.92
C SER A 35 10.24 -2.76 -1.45
N ASN A 36 10.31 -2.39 -2.73
CA ASN A 36 11.46 -1.75 -3.35
C ASN A 36 10.96 -0.63 -4.28
N MET A 37 11.72 0.45 -4.44
CA MET A 37 11.38 1.55 -5.35
C MET A 37 12.53 1.78 -6.31
N VAL A 38 12.22 2.09 -7.56
CA VAL A 38 13.19 2.46 -8.58
C VAL A 38 12.97 3.93 -8.90
N PHE A 39 14.00 4.75 -8.67
CA PHE A 39 13.99 6.16 -9.04
C PHE A 39 14.67 6.31 -10.40
N HIS A 40 13.97 6.95 -11.35
CA HIS A 40 14.56 7.44 -12.59
C HIS A 40 14.69 8.96 -12.47
N PRO A 41 15.89 9.49 -12.17
CA PRO A 41 16.12 10.93 -12.28
C PRO A 41 16.17 11.30 -13.76
N ASP A 42 15.42 12.33 -14.14
CA ASP A 42 15.47 12.88 -15.49
C ASP A 42 16.92 13.19 -15.88
N GLY A 43 17.39 12.60 -16.99
CA GLY A 43 18.67 12.95 -17.60
C GLY A 43 19.92 12.18 -17.16
N SER A 44 19.84 11.19 -16.25
CA SER A 44 20.99 10.29 -16.01
C SER A 44 20.55 8.83 -15.94
N GLY A 45 20.93 8.04 -16.95
CA GLY A 45 20.57 6.62 -17.13
C GLY A 45 21.15 5.66 -16.09
N SER A 46 21.40 6.12 -14.86
CA SER A 46 21.92 5.30 -13.76
C SER A 46 20.78 4.91 -12.83
N SER A 47 20.13 3.78 -13.12
CA SER A 47 19.23 3.12 -12.17
C SER A 47 19.99 2.84 -10.87
N ARG A 48 19.47 3.34 -9.76
CA ARG A 48 20.02 3.07 -8.44
C ARG A 48 19.26 1.90 -7.83
N ASN A 49 19.87 0.71 -7.81
CA ASN A 49 19.31 -0.43 -7.07
C ASN A 49 19.25 -0.06 -5.58
N TYR A 50 18.04 -0.06 -5.04
CA TYR A 50 17.77 0.08 -3.61
C TYR A 50 17.46 -1.30 -3.03
N ASN A 51 17.82 -1.50 -1.76
CA ASN A 51 17.55 -2.74 -1.04
C ASN A 51 16.08 -2.81 -0.64
N VAL A 52 15.58 -4.06 -0.56
CA VAL A 52 14.23 -4.36 -0.08
C VAL A 52 14.03 -3.75 1.32
N HIS A 53 12.92 -3.04 1.48
CA HIS A 53 12.45 -2.51 2.75
C HIS A 53 11.31 -3.39 3.29
N PRO A 54 11.55 -4.13 4.39
CA PRO A 54 10.52 -4.92 5.03
C PRO A 54 9.54 -4.01 5.79
N GLY A 55 8.27 -4.29 5.62
CA GLY A 55 7.14 -3.60 6.24
C GLY A 55 5.96 -4.54 6.41
N PHE A 56 4.77 -3.98 6.58
CA PHE A 56 3.55 -4.75 6.79
C PHE A 56 2.36 -4.07 6.10
N HIS A 57 1.26 -4.82 5.99
CA HIS A 57 -0.06 -4.27 5.78
C HIS A 57 -1.04 -4.88 6.79
N LEU A 58 -2.04 -4.12 7.22
CA LEU A 58 -3.11 -4.57 8.09
C LEU A 58 -4.40 -3.80 7.78
N GLY A 59 -5.53 -4.48 7.77
CA GLY A 59 -6.80 -3.80 7.62
C GLY A 59 -8.00 -4.73 7.51
N ILE A 60 -9.09 -4.17 7.02
CA ILE A 60 -10.37 -4.86 6.83
C ILE A 60 -10.56 -5.21 5.35
N VAL A 61 -11.24 -6.32 5.13
CA VAL A 61 -11.60 -6.81 3.80
C VAL A 61 -13.09 -7.07 3.73
N THR A 62 -13.66 -6.76 2.57
CA THR A 62 -15.05 -7.05 2.23
C THR A 62 -15.10 -7.83 0.94
N ASN A 63 -15.88 -8.90 0.94
CA ASN A 63 -15.96 -9.82 -0.18
C ASN A 63 -17.41 -9.98 -0.62
N ILE A 64 -17.67 -9.84 -1.91
CA ILE A 64 -18.98 -10.03 -2.54
C ILE A 64 -18.84 -11.18 -3.54
N LEU A 65 -19.55 -12.28 -3.30
CA LEU A 65 -19.55 -13.40 -4.23
C LEU A 65 -20.45 -13.07 -5.43
N ILE A 66 -19.85 -12.93 -6.62
CA ILE A 66 -20.60 -12.69 -7.86
C ILE A 66 -21.06 -14.03 -8.45
N SER A 67 -20.20 -15.05 -8.40
CA SER A 67 -20.49 -16.40 -8.85
C SER A 67 -19.67 -17.42 -8.05
N PRO A 68 -19.93 -18.74 -8.15
CA PRO A 68 -19.15 -19.75 -7.43
C PRO A 68 -17.64 -19.74 -7.70
N SER A 69 -17.20 -19.12 -8.80
CA SER A 69 -15.79 -19.03 -9.21
C SER A 69 -15.26 -17.59 -9.20
N VAL A 70 -16.09 -16.57 -8.98
CA VAL A 70 -15.70 -15.16 -9.08
C VAL A 70 -16.19 -14.37 -7.87
N GLN A 71 -15.29 -13.62 -7.25
CA GLN A 71 -15.54 -12.80 -6.07
C GLN A 71 -14.98 -11.40 -6.27
N LEU A 72 -15.76 -10.37 -5.96
CA LEU A 72 -15.27 -9.00 -5.87
C LEU A 72 -14.81 -8.75 -4.44
N GLU A 73 -13.56 -8.31 -4.29
CA GLU A 73 -12.94 -7.98 -3.01
C GLU A 73 -12.62 -6.49 -2.95
N SER A 74 -13.02 -5.82 -1.88
CA SER A 74 -12.58 -4.46 -1.57
C SER A 74 -11.93 -4.46 -0.20
N ASP A 75 -10.72 -3.89 -0.11
CA ASP A 75 -10.00 -3.77 1.15
C ASP A 75 -9.82 -2.32 1.56
N LEU A 76 -9.60 -2.12 2.86
CA LEU A 76 -9.06 -0.88 3.43
C LEU A 76 -7.85 -1.26 4.27
N LEU A 77 -6.65 -0.94 3.78
CA LEU A 77 -5.38 -1.42 4.33
C LEU A 77 -4.49 -0.26 4.75
N LEU A 78 -3.95 -0.35 5.96
CA LEU A 78 -2.82 0.45 6.40
C LEU A 78 -1.53 -0.30 6.03
N SER A 79 -0.72 0.27 5.14
CA SER A 79 0.44 -0.38 4.54
C SER A 79 1.71 0.45 4.68
N THR A 80 2.81 -0.19 5.09
CA THR A 80 4.15 0.41 5.05
C THR A 80 4.83 0.11 3.72
N LYS A 81 5.36 1.14 3.06
CA LYS A 81 6.14 1.06 1.81
C LYS A 81 7.45 1.81 2.00
N GLY A 82 8.50 1.47 1.28
CA GLY A 82 9.76 2.19 1.44
C GLY A 82 10.90 1.66 0.60
N ILE A 83 12.07 2.25 0.86
CA ILE A 83 13.36 1.78 0.34
C ILE A 83 14.46 1.90 1.39
N ASN A 84 15.39 0.98 1.31
CA ASN A 84 16.66 1.07 1.99
C ASN A 84 17.75 1.44 0.96
N VAL A 85 18.43 2.56 1.20
CA VAL A 85 19.57 3.00 0.40
C VAL A 85 20.85 2.57 1.10
N GLU A 86 21.50 1.56 0.53
CA GLU A 86 22.91 1.29 0.77
C GLU A 86 23.67 1.74 -0.47
N ARG A 87 24.52 2.77 -0.37
CA ARG A 87 25.44 3.07 -1.47
C ARG A 87 26.88 2.94 -0.98
N THR A 88 27.39 1.75 -1.29
CA THR A 88 28.72 1.40 -1.79
C THR A 88 29.89 2.29 -1.36
N LYS A 89 30.84 1.65 -0.64
CA LYS A 89 32.17 2.17 -0.33
C LYS A 89 32.79 2.85 -1.56
N PHE A 90 33.12 4.13 -1.44
CA PHE A 90 34.00 4.84 -2.35
C PHE A 90 35.14 5.42 -1.50
N ASN A 91 36.37 5.01 -1.78
CA ASN A 91 37.63 5.61 -1.27
C ASN A 91 37.61 6.11 0.19
N GLY A 92 37.50 5.20 1.16
CA GLY A 92 37.79 5.53 2.57
C GLY A 92 36.76 6.39 3.29
N PHE A 93 35.59 6.66 2.71
CA PHE A 93 34.47 7.29 3.40
C PHE A 93 33.49 6.24 3.96
N ASP A 94 33.00 6.50 5.18
CA ASP A 94 32.01 5.66 5.85
C ASP A 94 30.75 5.47 4.99
N PRO A 95 30.27 4.23 4.81
CA PRO A 95 29.08 3.95 4.01
C PRO A 95 27.84 4.55 4.69
N LYS A 96 27.28 5.59 4.09
CA LYS A 96 26.09 6.27 4.60
C LYS A 96 24.84 5.44 4.32
N LYS A 97 24.10 5.09 5.38
CA LYS A 97 22.79 4.42 5.30
C LYS A 97 21.68 5.45 5.19
N GLY A 98 20.76 5.24 4.27
CA GLY A 98 19.52 6.01 4.16
C GLY A 98 18.31 5.09 4.18
N THR A 99 17.27 5.43 4.91
CA THR A 99 16.01 4.68 4.95
C THR A 99 14.86 5.63 4.67
N VAL A 100 13.95 5.24 3.77
CA VAL A 100 12.70 5.96 3.56
C VAL A 100 11.56 5.00 3.89
N SER A 101 10.80 5.33 4.91
CA SER A 101 9.63 4.57 5.37
C SER A 101 8.38 5.43 5.18
N LEU A 102 7.39 4.91 4.45
CA LEU A 102 6.15 5.61 4.14
C LEU A 102 4.96 4.78 4.61
N LEU A 103 3.97 5.45 5.19
CA LEU A 103 2.72 4.88 5.63
C LEU A 103 1.60 5.31 4.68
N TYR A 104 0.88 4.33 4.13
CA TYR A 104 -0.19 4.53 3.17
C TYR A 104 -1.51 3.95 3.67
N LEU A 105 -2.61 4.62 3.34
CA LEU A 105 -3.94 4.03 3.32
C LEU A 105 -4.23 3.55 1.90
N ASP A 106 -4.17 2.24 1.68
CA ASP A 106 -4.46 1.60 0.41
C ASP A 106 -5.91 1.10 0.38
N ILE A 107 -6.60 1.37 -0.73
CA ILE A 107 -7.97 0.93 -1.01
C ILE A 107 -7.97 0.16 -2.33
N PRO A 108 -7.56 -1.13 -2.34
CA PRO A 108 -7.65 -1.97 -3.51
C PRO A 108 -9.08 -2.47 -3.74
N VAL A 109 -9.48 -2.52 -5.01
CA VAL A 109 -10.72 -3.17 -5.46
C VAL A 109 -10.32 -4.22 -6.48
N SER A 110 -10.47 -5.49 -6.13
CA SER A 110 -9.94 -6.61 -6.90
C SER A 110 -11.00 -7.64 -7.25
N LEU A 111 -10.91 -8.19 -8.46
CA LEU A 111 -11.66 -9.37 -8.87
C LEU A 111 -10.82 -10.62 -8.61
N LYS A 112 -11.33 -11.53 -7.78
CA LYS A 112 -10.76 -12.84 -7.49
C LYS A 112 -11.43 -13.93 -8.33
N ILE A 113 -10.62 -14.72 -9.02
CA ILE A 113 -11.05 -15.85 -9.84
C ILE A 113 -10.48 -17.14 -9.24
N PHE A 114 -11.35 -18.00 -8.72
CA PHE A 114 -10.96 -19.29 -8.15
C PHE A 114 -10.73 -20.32 -9.25
N LEU A 115 -9.53 -20.92 -9.26
CA LEU A 115 -9.11 -21.90 -10.27
C LEU A 115 -9.62 -23.32 -9.98
N SER A 116 -10.08 -23.58 -8.75
CA SER A 116 -10.60 -24.89 -8.34
C SER A 116 -11.71 -24.76 -7.31
N LYS A 117 -12.63 -25.74 -7.31
CA LYS A 117 -13.70 -25.90 -6.32
C LYS A 117 -13.31 -26.85 -5.17
N ALA A 118 -12.08 -27.35 -5.16
CA ALA A 118 -11.54 -28.22 -4.10
C ALA A 118 -11.38 -27.47 -2.76
N LYS A 119 -11.02 -28.20 -1.69
CA LYS A 119 -10.75 -27.62 -0.37
C LYS A 119 -9.69 -26.52 -0.42
N SER A 120 -8.62 -26.74 -1.18
CA SER A 120 -7.67 -25.70 -1.57
C SER A 120 -8.25 -24.95 -2.78
N LYS A 121 -8.55 -23.66 -2.57
CA LYS A 121 -9.11 -22.76 -3.59
C LYS A 121 -8.02 -21.79 -4.06
N PRO A 122 -7.04 -22.23 -4.87
CA PRO A 122 -6.10 -21.30 -5.48
C PRO A 122 -6.88 -20.28 -6.31
N TYR A 123 -6.44 -19.03 -6.27
CA TYR A 123 -7.13 -17.94 -6.96
C TYR A 123 -6.12 -17.00 -7.61
N LEU A 124 -6.58 -16.35 -8.68
CA LEU A 124 -5.92 -15.19 -9.26
C LEU A 124 -6.69 -13.95 -8.86
N THR A 125 -6.00 -12.83 -8.65
CA THR A 125 -6.61 -11.56 -8.30
C THR A 125 -6.09 -10.46 -9.20
N VAL A 126 -6.97 -9.59 -9.68
CA VAL A 126 -6.60 -8.44 -10.51
C VAL A 126 -7.50 -7.27 -10.15
N GLY A 127 -6.94 -6.07 -10.05
CA GLY A 127 -7.73 -4.91 -9.67
C GLY A 127 -6.92 -3.62 -9.63
N PRO A 128 -7.59 -2.48 -9.84
CA PRO A 128 -7.00 -1.20 -9.49
C PRO A 128 -6.87 -1.04 -7.97
N TYR A 129 -6.01 -0.12 -7.56
CA TYR A 129 -5.97 0.35 -6.19
C TYR A 129 -5.68 1.84 -6.15
N VAL A 130 -6.18 2.51 -5.11
CA VAL A 130 -5.81 3.89 -4.79
C VAL A 130 -5.05 3.87 -3.47
N GLY A 131 -3.95 4.61 -3.38
CA GLY A 131 -3.15 4.73 -2.17
C GLY A 131 -2.98 6.19 -1.76
N PHE A 132 -3.28 6.50 -0.50
CA PHE A 132 -3.09 7.83 0.08
C PHE A 132 -1.94 7.80 1.09
N GLY A 133 -0.91 8.61 0.85
CA GLY A 133 0.19 8.77 1.82
C GLY A 133 -0.29 9.50 3.07
N ILE A 134 -0.14 8.88 4.24
CA ILE A 134 -0.53 9.43 5.55
C ILE A 134 0.67 10.15 6.18
N SER A 135 1.80 9.45 6.26
CA SER A 135 3.03 9.96 6.87
C SER A 135 4.24 9.27 6.26
N GLY A 136 5.38 9.93 6.26
CA GLY A 136 6.64 9.31 5.89
C GLY A 136 7.77 9.81 6.75
N LYS A 137 8.83 9.03 6.81
CA LYS A 137 10.05 9.34 7.53
C LYS A 137 11.24 9.01 6.63
N ALA A 138 12.09 10.00 6.41
CA ALA A 138 13.40 9.81 5.82
C ALA A 138 14.46 9.87 6.91
N GLU A 139 15.25 8.81 7.02
CA GLU A 139 16.42 8.77 7.89
C GLU A 139 17.68 8.78 7.03
N TYR A 140 18.59 9.68 7.34
CA TYR A 140 19.91 9.76 6.72
C TYR A 140 20.94 10.14 7.79
N ASP A 141 21.93 9.28 7.98
CA ASP A 141 23.06 9.57 8.88
C ASP A 141 22.63 9.94 10.32
N GLY A 142 21.66 9.18 10.85
CA GLY A 142 21.08 9.40 12.19
C GLY A 142 20.17 10.63 12.29
N LYS A 143 20.06 11.44 11.25
CA LYS A 143 19.10 12.54 11.16
C LYS A 143 17.80 12.03 10.56
N SER A 144 16.69 12.34 11.23
CA SER A 144 15.34 12.03 10.78
C SER A 144 14.68 13.29 10.24
N GLN A 145 13.99 13.16 9.12
CA GLN A 145 13.11 14.20 8.58
C GLN A 145 11.74 13.59 8.27
N ASP A 146 10.70 14.25 8.76
CA ASP A 146 9.33 13.87 8.48
C ASP A 146 8.94 14.31 7.07
N ILE A 147 8.28 13.40 6.36
CA ILE A 147 7.72 13.62 5.03
C ILE A 147 6.22 13.85 5.21
N HIS A 148 5.78 15.06 4.88
CA HIS A 148 4.37 15.42 4.84
C HIS A 148 3.84 15.27 3.41
N PHE A 149 2.80 14.46 3.25
CA PHE A 149 2.09 14.33 1.98
C PHE A 149 1.08 15.47 1.82
N GLY A 150 1.02 16.05 0.61
CA GLY A 150 -0.01 17.04 0.26
C GLY A 150 0.31 18.51 0.61
N SER A 151 1.52 18.83 1.06
CA SER A 151 2.03 20.20 1.12
C SER A 151 2.74 20.55 -0.19
N ALA A 152 2.00 21.17 -1.11
CA ALA A 152 2.50 21.90 -2.26
C ALA A 152 1.98 23.33 -2.17
#